data_AF-A0A1G6JPX8-F1
#
_entry.id   AF-A0A1G6JPX8-F1
#
_cell.length_a   1.000
_cell.length_b   1.000
_cell.length_c   1.000
_cell.angle_alpha   90.00
_cell.angle_beta   90.00
_cell.angle_gamma   90.00
#
_symmetry.space_group_name_H-M   'P 1'
#
loop_
_entity.id
_entity.type
_entity.pdbx_description
1 polymer ?
#
loop_
_entity_poly.entity_id
_entity_poly.type
_entity_poly.pdbx_seq_one_letter_code
_entity_poly.pdbx_strand_id
1 'polypeptide(L)'
;MVIFSLLVLMFVIICARRLFLVQTDDVAARDSKEKWVRSLPLIVDGSIEHTHLQRLNKNEFWLRQQLRRFGYRDIKNISYCTMKGKNRFFVAERIACHDKE
;
A
#
# COMPACT_ATOMS: atom_id res chain seq x y z
N MET A 1 -11.09 24.14 -54.38
CA MET A 1 -12.39 24.01 -53.66
C MET A 1 -12.62 22.62 -53.04
N VAL A 2 -12.24 21.52 -53.68
CA VAL A 2 -12.43 20.14 -53.14
C VAL A 2 -11.65 19.80 -51.86
N ILE A 3 -10.45 20.37 -51.66
CA ILE A 3 -9.60 20.10 -50.48
C ILE A 3 -10.22 20.68 -49.19
N PHE A 4 -10.88 21.84 -49.29
CA PHE A 4 -11.55 22.46 -48.15
C PHE A 4 -12.79 21.66 -47.72
N SER A 5 -13.53 21.10 -48.69
CA SER A 5 -14.66 20.18 -48.41
C SER A 5 -14.21 18.89 -47.72
N LEU A 6 -13.07 18.31 -48.13
CA LEU A 6 -12.52 17.11 -47.49
C LEU A 6 -12.03 17.37 -46.06
N LEU A 7 -11.46 18.55 -45.80
CA LEU A 7 -11.05 18.96 -44.45
C LEU A 7 -12.25 19.14 -43.51
N VAL A 8 -13.33 19.79 -43.96
CA VAL A 8 -14.54 19.97 -43.13
C VAL A 8 -15.21 18.62 -42.84
N LEU A 9 -15.25 17.70 -43.82
CA LEU A 9 -15.79 16.34 -43.61
C LEU A 9 -14.92 15.53 -42.62
N MET A 10 -13.59 15.65 -42.70
CA MET A 10 -12.67 15.04 -41.73
C MET A 10 -12.88 15.60 -40.32
N PHE A 11 -13.09 16.91 -40.16
CA PHE A 11 -13.37 17.52 -38.86
C PHE A 11 -14.70 17.05 -38.26
N VAL A 12 -15.75 16.86 -39.07
CA VAL A 12 -17.03 16.32 -38.60
C VAL A 12 -16.89 14.85 -38.17
N ILE A 13 -16.09 14.06 -38.88
CA ILE A 13 -15.78 12.66 -38.50
C ILE A 13 -14.91 12.59 -37.23
N ILE A 14 -13.98 13.53 -37.03
CA ILE A 14 -13.15 13.62 -35.81
C ILE A 14 -14.00 14.06 -34.61
N CYS A 15 -14.95 14.99 -34.78
CA CYS A 15 -15.82 15.44 -33.70
C CYS A 15 -16.87 14.38 -33.31
N ALA A 16 -17.46 13.67 -34.27
CA ALA A 16 -18.49 12.66 -34.00
C ALA A 16 -17.94 11.42 -33.28
N ARG A 17 -16.64 11.12 -33.44
CA ARG A 17 -16.00 9.93 -32.83
C ARG A 17 -15.53 10.17 -31.38
N ARG A 18 -15.55 11.42 -30.90
CA ARG A 18 -15.05 11.78 -29.56
C ARG A 18 -16.12 11.99 -28.51
N LEU A 19 -17.40 11.94 -28.89
CA LEU A 19 -18.53 12.20 -27.98
C LEU A 19 -19.32 10.93 -27.59
N PHE A 20 -18.92 9.75 -28.05
CA PHE A 20 -19.66 8.52 -27.75
C PHE A 20 -18.76 7.52 -27.03
N LEU A 21 -18.72 7.66 -25.69
CA LEU A 21 -18.75 6.58 -24.70
C LEU A 21 -18.57 7.20 -23.31
N VAL A 22 -19.65 7.81 -22.80
CA VAL A 22 -19.91 7.82 -21.36
C VAL A 22 -20.71 6.57 -21.09
N GLN A 23 -20.11 5.53 -20.49
CA GLN A 23 -20.77 4.69 -19.49
C GLN A 23 -19.83 3.63 -18.90
N THR A 24 -20.05 3.45 -17.61
CA THR A 24 -19.60 2.39 -16.70
C THR A 24 -18.27 2.59 -15.98
N ASP A 25 -18.41 2.39 -14.67
CA ASP A 25 -17.51 2.65 -13.58
C ASP A 25 -16.29 1.73 -13.60
N ASP A 26 -15.27 2.10 -14.35
CA ASP A 26 -13.99 1.40 -14.31
C ASP A 26 -12.88 2.41 -14.09
N VAL A 27 -12.68 2.82 -12.83
CA VAL A 27 -11.37 3.32 -12.37
C VAL A 27 -10.40 2.17 -12.58
N ALA A 28 -9.86 2.14 -13.80
CA ALA A 28 -8.88 1.22 -14.30
C ALA A 28 -7.85 0.99 -13.19
N ALA A 29 -7.76 -0.27 -12.77
CA ALA A 29 -6.87 -0.84 -11.78
C ALA A 29 -5.39 -0.50 -12.04
N ARG A 30 -5.03 0.77 -11.87
CA ARG A 30 -3.67 1.28 -11.81
C ARG A 30 -3.31 1.41 -10.34
N ASP A 31 -2.83 0.29 -9.85
CA ASP A 31 -1.98 0.16 -8.67
C ASP A 31 -2.50 0.78 -7.36
N SER A 32 -3.62 0.25 -6.89
CA SER A 32 -3.99 0.33 -5.47
C SER A 32 -3.11 -0.56 -4.59
N LYS A 33 -2.05 -1.22 -5.11
CA LYS A 33 -1.12 -2.02 -4.29
C LYS A 33 0.00 -1.15 -3.71
N GLU A 34 0.47 -0.12 -4.42
CA GLU A 34 1.61 0.69 -3.98
C GLU A 34 1.28 1.74 -2.90
N LYS A 35 0.04 2.25 -2.85
CA LYS A 35 -0.30 3.34 -1.89
C LYS A 35 -0.36 2.87 -0.43
N TRP A 36 -0.71 1.61 -0.18
CA TRP A 36 -0.82 1.04 1.17
C TRP A 36 0.51 0.49 1.73
N VAL A 37 1.58 0.40 0.92
CA VAL A 37 2.90 -0.13 1.35
C VAL A 37 3.77 0.94 2.02
N ARG A 38 3.27 2.16 2.22
CA ARG A 38 4.05 3.23 2.86
C ARG A 38 4.45 2.89 4.29
N SER A 39 3.61 2.20 5.05
CA SER A 39 3.92 1.71 6.39
C SER A 39 2.76 0.84 6.89
N LEU A 40 2.97 -0.47 6.95
CA LEU A 40 1.99 -1.41 7.51
C LEU A 40 2.42 -1.80 8.94
N PRO A 41 1.63 -1.45 9.97
CA PRO A 41 1.91 -1.90 11.32
C PRO A 41 1.70 -3.41 11.40
N LEU A 42 2.74 -4.14 11.76
CA LEU A 42 2.73 -5.58 11.97
C LEU A 42 2.36 -5.95 13.40
N ILE A 43 2.74 -5.10 14.36
CA ILE A 43 2.47 -5.29 15.79
C ILE A 43 1.97 -3.98 16.37
N VAL A 44 0.89 -4.04 17.13
CA VAL A 44 0.30 -2.92 17.88
C VAL A 44 -0.01 -3.43 19.29
N ASP A 45 0.54 -2.77 20.32
CA ASP A 45 0.40 -3.12 21.74
C ASP A 45 0.77 -4.58 22.09
N GLY A 46 1.70 -5.16 21.34
CA GLY A 46 2.11 -6.57 21.49
C GLY A 46 1.17 -7.58 20.83
N SER A 47 0.11 -7.12 20.15
CA SER A 47 -0.77 -7.95 19.32
C SER A 47 -0.33 -7.90 17.85
N ILE A 48 -0.42 -9.03 17.16
CA ILE A 48 0.03 -9.18 15.78
C ILE A 48 -1.14 -9.00 14.82
N GLU A 49 -0.96 -8.16 13.81
CA GLU A 49 -1.96 -7.90 12.79
C GLU A 49 -1.82 -8.85 11.59
N HIS A 50 -2.54 -9.97 11.62
CA HIS A 50 -2.49 -11.00 10.56
C HIS A 50 -2.93 -10.46 9.20
N THR A 51 -3.90 -9.54 9.15
CA THR A 51 -4.36 -8.91 7.90
C THR A 51 -3.23 -8.17 7.19
N HIS A 52 -2.36 -7.48 7.94
CA HIS A 52 -1.23 -6.76 7.38
C HIS A 52 -0.11 -7.72 6.95
N LEU A 53 0.13 -8.78 7.70
CA LEU A 53 1.06 -9.85 7.33
C LEU A 53 0.63 -10.54 6.02
N GLN A 54 -0.66 -10.86 5.87
CA GLN A 54 -1.21 -11.45 4.64
C GLN A 54 -1.04 -10.52 3.43
N ARG A 55 -1.27 -9.21 3.59
CA ARG A 55 -1.02 -8.22 2.53
C ARG A 55 0.44 -8.19 2.07
N LEU A 56 1.37 -8.49 2.97
CA LEU A 56 2.81 -8.58 2.70
C LEU A 56 3.25 -9.97 2.24
N ASN A 57 2.31 -10.93 2.15
CA ASN A 57 2.58 -12.33 1.86
C ASN A 57 3.60 -12.92 2.87
N LYS A 58 3.46 -12.54 4.14
CA LYS A 58 4.27 -12.99 5.27
C LYS A 58 3.40 -13.69 6.31
N ASN A 59 4.04 -14.51 7.14
CA ASN A 59 3.40 -15.19 8.25
C ASN A 59 3.96 -14.71 9.59
N GLU A 60 3.28 -15.09 10.67
CA GLU A 60 3.68 -14.78 12.04
C GLU A 60 5.06 -15.36 12.40
N PHE A 61 5.38 -16.54 11.87
CA PHE A 61 6.68 -17.19 12.06
C PHE A 61 7.84 -16.36 11.50
N TRP A 62 7.66 -15.77 10.32
CA TRP A 62 8.64 -14.90 9.70
C TRP A 62 8.85 -13.64 10.54
N LEU A 63 7.78 -13.05 11.08
CA LEU A 63 7.87 -11.89 11.96
C LEU A 63 8.66 -12.23 13.23
N ARG A 64 8.35 -13.36 13.88
CA ARG A 64 9.12 -13.89 15.02
C ARG A 64 10.59 -14.10 14.68
N GLN A 65 10.89 -14.63 13.50
CA GLN A 65 12.27 -14.84 13.07
C GLN A 65 13.01 -13.51 12.87
N GLN A 66 12.36 -12.49 12.29
CA GLN A 66 12.98 -11.16 12.18
C GLN A 66 13.24 -10.56 13.56
N LEU A 67 12.27 -10.63 14.48
CA LEU A 67 12.42 -10.11 15.84
C LEU A 67 13.59 -10.76 16.59
N ARG A 68 13.76 -12.07 16.45
CA ARG A 68 14.92 -12.79 17.01
C ARG A 68 16.25 -12.30 16.44
N ARG A 69 16.31 -11.95 15.15
CA ARG A 69 17.51 -11.36 14.53
C ARG A 69 17.82 -9.97 15.08
N PHE A 70 16.81 -9.22 15.48
CA PHE A 70 16.96 -7.93 16.14
C PHE A 70 17.27 -8.04 17.65
N GLY A 71 17.26 -9.24 18.23
CA GLY A 71 17.53 -9.48 19.65
C GLY A 71 16.29 -9.49 20.55
N TYR A 72 15.09 -9.26 19.99
CA TYR A 72 13.84 -9.35 20.73
C TYR A 72 13.42 -10.83 20.88
N ARG A 73 13.36 -11.30 22.13
CA ARG A 73 12.95 -12.68 22.44
C ARG A 73 11.43 -12.83 22.52
N ASP A 74 10.75 -11.81 23.03
CA ASP A 74 9.32 -11.82 23.30
C ASP A 74 8.59 -10.69 22.57
N ILE A 75 7.51 -11.04 21.89
CA ILE A 75 6.65 -10.10 21.14
C ILE A 75 5.91 -9.16 22.10
N LYS A 76 5.66 -9.63 23.34
CA LYS A 76 4.99 -8.84 24.39
C LYS A 76 5.78 -7.60 24.82
N ASN A 77 7.09 -7.61 24.63
CA ASN A 77 7.94 -6.46 24.94
C ASN A 77 7.93 -5.41 23.83
N ILE A 78 7.28 -5.70 22.69
CA ILE A 78 7.23 -4.80 21.54
C ILE A 78 5.91 -4.03 21.60
N SER A 79 6.00 -2.71 21.71
CA SER A 79 4.83 -1.84 21.68
C SER A 79 4.33 -1.64 20.26
N TYR A 80 5.24 -1.41 19.32
CA TYR A 80 4.89 -1.13 17.94
C TYR A 80 5.93 -1.70 16.98
N CYS A 81 5.49 -2.34 15.90
CA CYS A 81 6.38 -2.77 14.82
C CYS A 81 5.75 -2.40 13.49
N THR A 82 6.47 -1.67 12.63
CA THR A 82 6.02 -1.33 11.29
C THR A 82 7.09 -1.63 10.26
N MET A 83 6.66 -1.99 9.05
CA MET A 83 7.55 -2.24 7.92
C MET A 83 7.30 -1.21 6.83
N LYS A 84 8.37 -0.55 6.41
CA LYS A 84 8.37 0.50 5.37
C LYS A 84 9.12 0.02 4.14
N GLY A 85 8.40 -0.21 3.04
CA GLY A 85 8.97 -0.69 1.79
C GLY A 85 9.51 -2.13 1.90
N LYS A 86 10.65 -2.42 1.26
CA LYS A 86 11.18 -3.80 1.16
C LYS A 86 11.95 -4.28 2.40
N ASN A 87 12.65 -3.41 3.13
CA ASN A 87 13.63 -3.87 4.12
C ASN A 87 13.84 -2.96 5.34
N ARG A 88 13.02 -1.92 5.54
CA ARG A 88 13.12 -1.06 6.72
C ARG A 88 12.09 -1.48 7.75
N PHE A 89 12.56 -2.13 8.80
CA PHE A 89 11.76 -2.42 9.99
C PHE A 89 11.96 -1.30 11.01
N PHE A 90 10.86 -0.86 11.58
CA PHE A 90 10.86 0.01 12.74
C PHE A 90 10.19 -0.76 13.86
N VAL A 91 10.97 -1.07 14.89
CA VAL A 91 10.50 -1.76 16.09
C VAL A 91 10.65 -0.77 17.25
N ALA A 92 9.56 -0.51 17.95
CA ALA A 92 9.53 0.27 19.18
C ALA A 92 9.29 -0.69 20.34
N GLU A 93 10.28 -0.79 21.21
CA GLU A 93 10.17 -1.56 22.44
C GLU A 93 9.30 -0.81 23.47
N ARG A 94 8.57 -1.56 24.29
CA ARG A 94 7.89 -1.05 25.46
C ARG A 94 8.96 -0.74 26.51
N ILE A 95 9.50 0.47 26.45
CA ILE A 95 10.24 1.02 27.58
C ILE A 95 9.20 1.15 28.69
N ALA A 96 9.33 0.33 29.73
CA ALA A 96 8.63 0.61 30.97
C ALA A 96 9.13 1.99 31.40
N CYS A 97 8.28 3.01 31.30
CA CYS A 97 8.49 4.23 32.05
C CYS A 97 8.53 3.78 33.51
N HIS A 98 9.74 3.61 34.03
CA HIS A 98 9.98 3.70 35.44
C HIS A 98 9.72 5.18 35.74
N ASP A 99 8.46 5.54 35.97
CA ASP A 99 8.13 6.73 36.75
C ASP A 99 8.86 6.51 38.07
N LYS A 100 10.07 7.06 38.16
CA LYS A 100 10.76 7.20 39.44
C LYS A 100 10.07 8.38 40.11
N GLU A 101 9.18 8.03 41.02
CA GLU A 101 8.70 8.89 42.11
C GLU A 101 9.89 9.55 42.83
#